data_AF-A0AAU7U336-F1
#
_entry.id   AF-A0AAU7U336-F1
#
_cell.length_a   1.000
_cell.length_b   1.000
_cell.length_c   1.000
_cell.angle_alpha   90.00
_cell.angle_beta   90.00
_cell.angle_gamma   90.00
#
_symmetry.space_group_name_H-M   'P 1'
#
loop_
_entity.id
_entity.type
_entity.pdbx_description
1 polymer ?
#
loop_
_entity_poly.entity_id
_entity_poly.type
_entity_poly.pdbx_seq_one_letter_code
_entity_poly.pdbx_strand_id
1 'polypeptide(L)'
;MQYEDLYRRIGQIIFSCGPQGARELIVQAELFADDDGGQFQFDYIDENGEPDWFEPDARAIGDLSEALKDFQQYFVDNNMTNGLPVWRKCAINLNVQEEAISIDVQYD
;
A
#
# COMPACT_ATOMS: atom_id res chain seq x y z
N MET A 1 -12.59 6.17 10.92
CA MET A 1 -11.63 5.04 10.85
C MET A 1 -10.40 5.45 11.63
N GLN A 2 -9.79 4.57 12.44
CA GLN A 2 -8.52 4.93 13.12
C GLN A 2 -7.33 4.69 12.19
N TYR A 3 -6.21 5.37 12.42
CA TYR A 3 -4.99 5.21 11.63
C TYR A 3 -4.51 3.76 11.59
N GLU A 4 -4.55 3.06 12.73
CA GLU A 4 -4.14 1.66 12.84
C GLU A 4 -5.07 0.72 12.04
N ASP A 5 -6.37 1.02 11.94
CA ASP A 5 -7.31 0.23 11.14
C ASP A 5 -6.97 0.31 9.65
N LEU A 6 -6.50 1.47 9.17
CA LEU A 6 -6.07 1.67 7.79
C LEU A 6 -4.81 0.86 7.47
N TYR A 7 -3.80 0.90 8.34
CA TYR A 7 -2.61 0.07 8.19
C TYR A 7 -2.96 -1.41 8.15
N ARG A 8 -3.82 -1.87 9.06
CA ARG A 8 -4.25 -3.27 9.09
C ARG A 8 -5.01 -3.65 7.82
N ARG A 9 -5.94 -2.82 7.34
CA ARG A 9 -6.69 -3.07 6.10
C ARG A 9 -5.76 -3.17 4.89
N ILE A 10 -4.85 -2.22 4.73
CA ILE A 10 -3.86 -2.20 3.64
C ILE A 10 -2.97 -3.45 3.71
N GLY A 11 -2.42 -3.77 4.88
CA GLY A 11 -1.60 -4.97 5.08
C GLY A 11 -2.34 -6.27 4.77
N GLN A 12 -3.61 -6.39 5.18
CA GLN A 12 -4.44 -7.56 4.87
C GLN A 12 -4.69 -7.73 3.37
N ILE A 13 -4.95 -6.65 2.64
CA ILE A 13 -5.15 -6.70 1.18
C ILE A 13 -3.87 -7.21 0.51
N ILE A 14 -2.72 -6.61 0.84
CA ILE A 14 -1.42 -6.97 0.25
C ILE A 14 -1.04 -8.41 0.59
N PHE A 15 -1.20 -8.82 1.85
CA PHE A 15 -0.95 -10.20 2.27
C PHE A 15 -1.81 -11.21 1.49
N SER A 16 -3.08 -10.89 1.28
CA SER A 16 -4.04 -11.81 0.68
C SER A 16 -3.84 -12.02 -0.81
N CYS A 17 -3.26 -11.04 -1.53
CA CYS A 17 -2.94 -11.16 -2.95
C CYS A 17 -1.49 -11.56 -3.23
N GLY A 18 -0.64 -11.61 -2.19
CA GLY A 18 0.77 -11.97 -2.31
C GLY A 18 0.98 -13.46 -2.63
N PRO A 19 2.11 -13.82 -3.29
CA PRO A 19 2.47 -15.21 -3.52
C PRO A 19 2.69 -15.99 -2.23
N GLN A 20 2.38 -17.29 -2.26
CA GLN A 20 2.69 -18.18 -1.14
C GLN A 20 4.21 -18.27 -0.95
N GLY A 21 4.68 -18.19 0.30
CA GLY A 21 6.10 -18.27 0.63
C GLY A 21 6.86 -16.94 0.51
N ALA A 22 6.19 -15.85 0.15
CA ALA A 22 6.76 -14.51 0.25
C ALA A 22 7.13 -14.19 1.70
N ARG A 23 8.36 -13.72 1.92
CA ARG A 23 8.86 -13.20 3.20
C ARG A 23 8.61 -11.71 3.34
N GLU A 24 8.67 -11.00 2.23
CA GLU A 24 8.37 -9.57 2.14
C GLU A 24 7.52 -9.30 0.90
N LEU A 25 6.57 -8.39 1.02
CA LEU A 25 5.73 -7.88 -0.06
C LEU A 25 5.95 -6.37 -0.17
N ILE A 26 6.28 -5.90 -1.36
CA ILE A 26 6.66 -4.51 -1.61
C ILE A 26 5.73 -3.95 -2.68
N VAL A 27 5.06 -2.84 -2.36
CA VAL A 27 4.15 -2.16 -3.29
C VAL A 27 4.56 -0.72 -3.47
N GLN A 28 4.80 -0.33 -4.70
CA GLN A 28 4.96 1.08 -5.08
C GLN A 28 3.66 1.53 -5.73
N ALA A 29 3.05 2.59 -5.19
CA ALA A 29 1.77 3.10 -5.68
C ALA A 29 1.88 4.59 -6.04
N GLU A 30 1.23 4.97 -7.13
CA GLU A 30 0.98 6.35 -7.52
C GLU A 30 -0.52 6.55 -7.82
N LEU A 31 -1.20 7.35 -7.01
CA LEU A 31 -2.64 7.61 -7.15
C LEU A 31 -2.93 8.76 -8.13
N PHE A 32 -3.95 8.57 -8.95
CA PHE A 32 -4.44 9.61 -9.84
C PHE A 32 -5.21 10.69 -9.08
N ALA A 33 -5.14 11.94 -9.55
CA ALA A 33 -5.74 13.08 -8.89
C ALA A 33 -7.27 13.07 -8.98
N ASP A 34 -7.79 12.68 -10.14
CA ASP A 34 -9.21 12.82 -10.48
C ASP A 34 -9.94 11.46 -10.63
N ASP A 35 -9.26 10.34 -10.39
CA ASP A 35 -9.79 8.98 -10.61
C ASP A 35 -9.62 8.10 -9.35
N ASP A 36 -10.47 7.08 -9.24
CA ASP A 36 -10.49 6.10 -8.15
C ASP A 36 -9.39 5.01 -8.30
N GLY A 37 -8.43 5.25 -9.19
CA GLY A 37 -7.34 4.32 -9.50
C GLY A 37 -5.93 4.88 -9.23
N GLY A 38 -4.96 4.10 -9.66
CA GLY A 38 -3.54 4.44 -9.59
C GLY A 38 -2.69 3.47 -10.41
N GLN A 39 -1.40 3.77 -10.48
CA GLN A 39 -0.39 2.84 -10.97
C GLN A 39 0.22 2.10 -9.78
N PHE A 40 0.42 0.80 -9.96
CA PHE A 40 0.95 -0.07 -8.93
C PHE A 40 2.04 -0.97 -9.51
N GLN A 41 3.11 -1.14 -8.75
CA GLN A 41 4.10 -2.19 -8.96
C GLN A 41 4.12 -3.08 -7.72
N PHE A 42 4.08 -4.39 -7.94
CA PHE A 42 4.03 -5.41 -6.89
C PHE A 42 5.24 -6.33 -7.02
N ASP A 43 6.14 -6.22 -6.04
CA ASP A 43 7.34 -7.03 -5.92
C ASP A 43 7.26 -7.85 -4.62
N TYR A 44 8.03 -8.94 -4.56
CA TYR A 44 8.16 -9.72 -3.35
C TYR A 44 9.57 -10.31 -3.22
N ILE A 45 9.93 -10.67 -2.00
CA ILE A 45 11.11 -11.48 -1.70
C ILE A 45 10.63 -12.88 -1.31
N ASP A 46 11.09 -13.90 -2.02
CA ASP A 46 10.68 -15.28 -1.81
C ASP A 46 11.31 -15.92 -0.55
N GLU A 47 11.03 -17.20 -0.32
CA GLU A 47 11.59 -17.94 0.80
C GLU A 47 13.10 -18.23 0.71
N ASN A 48 13.76 -17.92 -0.41
CA ASN A 48 15.21 -18.03 -0.55
C ASN A 48 15.90 -16.67 -0.45
N GLY A 49 15.13 -15.58 -0.34
CA GLY A 49 15.65 -14.22 -0.37
C GLY A 49 15.83 -13.68 -1.79
N GLU A 50 15.25 -14.33 -2.79
CA GLU A 50 15.31 -13.92 -4.20
C GLU A 50 14.14 -12.97 -4.51
N PRO A 51 14.41 -11.85 -5.20
CA PRO A 51 13.38 -10.91 -5.61
C PRO A 51 12.66 -11.40 -6.88
N ASP A 52 11.34 -11.24 -6.91
CA ASP A 52 10.53 -11.42 -8.12
C ASP A 52 9.29 -10.50 -8.06
N TRP A 53 8.53 -10.43 -9.15
CA TRP A 53 7.32 -9.62 -9.26
C TRP A 53 6.07 -10.50 -9.33
N PHE A 54 4.91 -9.93 -9.03
CA PHE A 54 3.64 -10.62 -9.19
C PHE A 54 2.55 -9.68 -9.69
N GLU A 55 1.52 -10.26 -10.30
CA GLU A 55 0.32 -9.53 -10.74
C GLU A 55 -0.86 -9.95 -9.86
N PRO A 56 -1.37 -9.06 -8.99
CA PRO A 56 -2.58 -9.35 -8.22
C PRO A 56 -3.82 -9.28 -9.11
N ASP A 57 -4.91 -9.88 -8.64
CA ASP A 57 -6.18 -9.79 -9.35
C ASP A 57 -6.78 -8.36 -9.32
N ALA A 58 -7.71 -8.10 -10.25
CA ALA A 58 -8.33 -6.77 -10.37
C ALA A 58 -9.12 -6.35 -9.12
N ARG A 59 -9.60 -7.29 -8.29
CA ARG A 59 -10.30 -6.98 -7.05
C ARG A 59 -9.31 -6.46 -6.01
N ALA A 60 -8.17 -7.11 -5.85
CA ALA A 60 -7.11 -6.64 -4.94
C ALA A 60 -6.61 -5.25 -5.31
N ILE A 61 -6.47 -4.94 -6.61
CA ILE A 61 -6.10 -3.60 -7.09
C ILE A 61 -7.18 -2.57 -6.72
N GLY A 62 -8.46 -2.88 -6.93
CA GLY A 62 -9.57 -2.01 -6.54
C GLY A 62 -9.64 -1.76 -5.04
N ASP A 63 -9.58 -2.84 -4.24
CA ASP A 63 -9.63 -2.78 -2.78
C ASP A 63 -8.45 -1.97 -2.21
N LEU A 64 -7.24 -2.13 -2.77
CA LEU A 64 -6.07 -1.35 -2.38
C LEU A 64 -6.19 0.12 -2.76
N SER A 65 -6.72 0.42 -3.95
CA SER A 65 -6.94 1.80 -4.41
C SER A 65 -7.89 2.53 -3.46
N GLU A 66 -9.02 1.91 -3.11
CA GLU A 66 -9.98 2.46 -2.14
C GLU A 66 -9.34 2.66 -0.76
N ALA A 67 -8.60 1.66 -0.26
CA ALA A 67 -7.94 1.76 1.04
C ALA A 67 -6.89 2.89 1.10
N LEU A 68 -6.15 3.12 0.01
CA LEU A 68 -5.18 4.22 -0.07
C LEU A 68 -5.86 5.59 -0.21
N LYS A 69 -7.02 5.68 -0.86
CA LYS A 69 -7.83 6.92 -0.87
C LYS A 69 -8.36 7.25 0.53
N ASP A 70 -8.85 6.26 1.26
CA ASP A 70 -9.23 6.45 2.66
C ASP A 70 -8.02 6.89 3.52
N PHE A 71 -6.83 6.37 3.22
CA PHE A 71 -5.59 6.78 3.85
C PHE A 71 -5.20 8.24 3.52
N GLN A 72 -5.35 8.67 2.26
CA GLN A 72 -5.20 10.09 1.88
C GLN A 72 -6.18 10.99 2.64
N GLN A 73 -7.46 10.59 2.70
CA GLN A 73 -8.49 11.37 3.38
C GLN A 73 -8.20 11.50 4.88
N TYR A 74 -7.68 10.45 5.51
CA TYR A 74 -7.24 10.52 6.91
C TYR A 74 -6.18 11.61 7.14
N PHE A 75 -5.20 11.74 6.25
CA PHE A 75 -4.17 12.80 6.35
C PHE A 75 -4.79 14.21 6.26
N VAL A 76 -5.77 14.39 5.37
CA VAL A 76 -6.48 15.66 5.19
C VAL A 76 -7.31 15.99 6.43
N ASP A 77 -8.14 15.05 6.88
CA ASP A 77 -9.08 15.25 8.00
C ASP A 77 -8.35 15.51 9.33
N ASN A 78 -7.14 14.97 9.49
CA ASN A 78 -6.34 15.11 10.70
C ASN A 78 -5.22 16.17 10.58
N ASN A 79 -5.24 17.00 9.53
CA ASN A 79 -4.29 18.08 9.29
C ASN A 79 -2.82 17.61 9.29
N MET A 80 -2.57 16.39 8.79
CA MET A 80 -1.24 15.77 8.73
C MET A 80 -0.45 16.15 7.47
N THR A 81 -1.06 16.88 6.53
CA THR A 81 -0.38 17.36 5.32
C THR A 81 0.44 18.64 5.56
N ASN A 82 0.34 19.25 6.74
CA ASN A 82 1.02 20.51 7.09
C ASN A 82 0.80 21.64 6.08
N GLY A 83 -0.39 21.72 5.49
CA GLY A 83 -0.76 22.73 4.49
C GLY A 83 -0.29 22.44 3.06
N LEU A 84 0.38 21.30 2.84
CA LEU A 84 0.69 20.81 1.49
C LEU A 84 -0.51 20.04 0.91
N PRO A 85 -0.56 19.87 -0.43
CA PRO A 85 -1.43 18.86 -1.04
C PRO A 85 -1.17 17.48 -0.43
N VAL A 86 -2.22 16.64 -0.38
CA VAL A 86 -2.05 15.26 0.07
C VAL A 86 -1.07 14.52 -0.86
N TRP A 87 -0.23 13.66 -0.27
CA TRP A 87 0.75 12.84 -0.99
C TRP A 87 0.07 12.03 -2.10
N ARG A 88 0.78 11.76 -3.20
CA ARG A 88 0.26 10.97 -4.33
C ARG A 88 0.99 9.65 -4.54
N LYS A 89 2.18 9.53 -3.99
CA LYS A 89 3.01 8.33 -4.08
C LYS A 89 3.25 7.75 -2.70
N CYS A 90 3.30 6.43 -2.62
CA CYS A 90 3.77 5.75 -1.42
C CYS A 90 4.51 4.46 -1.77
N ALA A 91 5.44 4.08 -0.90
CA ALA A 91 6.02 2.75 -0.88
C ALA A 91 5.48 2.01 0.35
N ILE A 92 5.03 0.78 0.17
CA ILE A 92 4.51 -0.08 1.23
C ILE A 92 5.42 -1.30 1.31
N ASN A 93 5.93 -1.60 2.51
CA ASN A 93 6.62 -2.85 2.78
C ASN A 93 5.84 -3.62 3.85
N LEU A 94 5.46 -4.86 3.52
CA LEU A 94 4.87 -5.79 4.45
C LEU A 94 5.86 -6.94 4.69
N ASN A 95 6.46 -6.95 5.87
CA ASN A 95 7.28 -8.05 6.34
C ASN A 95 6.37 -9.15 6.92
N VAL A 96 6.28 -10.27 6.20
CA VAL A 96 5.42 -11.40 6.56
C VAL A 96 5.94 -12.12 7.80
N GLN A 97 7.26 -12.16 7.99
CA GLN A 97 7.88 -12.86 9.12
C GLN A 97 7.74 -12.10 10.43
N GLU A 98 7.84 -10.77 10.37
CA GLU A 98 7.71 -9.88 11.53
C GLU A 98 6.27 -9.43 11.80
N GLU A 99 5.32 -9.80 10.94
CA GLU A 99 3.93 -9.34 10.95
C GLU A 99 3.84 -7.79 11.01
N ALA A 100 4.74 -7.12 10.28
CA ALA A 100 4.94 -5.69 10.35
C ALA A 100 4.70 -5.02 8.99
N ILE A 101 4.07 -3.85 9.00
CA ILE A 101 3.83 -3.03 7.82
C ILE A 101 4.44 -1.64 8.00
N SER A 102 5.14 -1.16 6.98
CA SER A 102 5.53 0.25 6.84
C SER A 102 4.88 0.85 5.60
N ILE A 103 4.52 2.13 5.69
CA ILE A 103 3.98 2.92 4.57
C ILE A 103 4.72 4.24 4.57
N ASP A 104 5.52 4.44 3.54
CA ASP A 104 6.34 5.64 3.31
C ASP A 104 5.68 6.50 2.25
N VAL A 105 4.96 7.54 2.70
CA VAL A 105 4.29 8.50 1.81
C VAL A 105 5.27 9.52 1.26
N GLN A 106 5.09 9.90 0.00
CA GLN A 106 6.00 10.78 -0.72
C GLN A 106 5.23 12.00 -1.25
N TYR A 107 5.76 13.19 -0.95
CA TYR A 107 5.28 14.47 -1.47
C TYR A 107 6.18 14.88 -2.64
N ASP A 108 5.59 15.50 -3.66
CA ASP A 108 6.33 16.10 -4.78
C ASP A 108 7.06 17.39 -4.36
#